data_AF-A0A067TUH0-F1
#
_entry.id   AF-A0A067TUH0-F1
#
_cell.length_a   1.000
_cell.length_b   1.000
_cell.length_c   1.000
_cell.angle_alpha   90.00
_cell.angle_beta   90.00
_cell.angle_gamma   90.00
#
_symmetry.space_group_name_H-M   'P 1'
#
loop_
_entity.id
_entity.type
_entity.pdbx_description
1 polymer ?
#
loop_
_entity_poly.entity_id
_entity_poly.type
_entity_poly.pdbx_seq_one_letter_code
_entity_poly.pdbx_strand_id
1 'polypeptide(L)'
;WKNVTHASGDVLDTNEIVDLLERAPQLIDCSFSITDGGRRVVPLFPDHQPVTHPQLKSLTVDLRRELTNLFGNISLPGLTKLTLISQVDVPVDALISLLARSCCPLEEINLQSDCITGKDLVQLARAAPLLTKLSI
;
A
#
# COMPACT_ATOMS: atom_id res chain seq x y z
N TRP A 1 15.17 11.68 9.19
CA TRP A 1 14.11 11.26 8.25
C TRP A 1 13.81 12.27 7.15
N LYS A 2 14.03 13.58 7.32
CA LYS A 2 13.69 14.61 6.31
C LYS A 2 14.29 14.44 4.90
N ASN A 3 15.46 13.80 4.78
CA ASN A 3 16.14 13.57 3.50
C ASN A 3 16.10 12.09 3.07
N VAL A 4 15.32 11.25 3.76
CA VAL A 4 15.22 9.83 3.42
C VAL A 4 14.32 9.70 2.20
N THR A 5 14.89 9.15 1.12
CA THR A 5 14.18 8.92 -0.15
C THR A 5 13.83 7.46 -0.39
N HIS A 6 14.51 6.55 0.32
CA HIS A 6 14.30 5.11 0.22
C HIS A 6 14.24 4.53 1.63
N ALA A 7 13.28 3.65 1.87
CA ALA A 7 13.17 2.94 3.14
C ALA A 7 12.76 1.50 2.90
N SER A 8 13.44 0.57 3.56
CA SER A 8 13.02 -0.81 3.63
C SER A 8 13.03 -1.30 5.07
N GLY A 9 12.13 -2.22 5.38
CA GLY A 9 12.01 -2.78 6.72
C GLY A 9 11.26 -4.10 6.71
N ASP A 10 11.74 -5.03 7.52
CA ASP A 10 11.03 -6.28 7.78
C ASP A 10 10.32 -6.18 9.13
N VAL A 11 9.16 -6.82 9.24
CA VAL A 11 8.42 -6.98 10.51
C VAL A 11 7.96 -5.62 11.06
N LEU A 12 7.39 -4.79 10.17
CA LEU A 12 6.74 -3.53 10.58
C LEU A 12 5.25 -3.76 10.81
N ASP A 13 4.69 -3.12 11.83
CA ASP A 13 3.24 -3.00 11.98
C ASP A 13 2.68 -1.85 11.11
N THR A 14 1.35 -1.81 10.95
CA THR A 14 0.70 -0.77 10.13
C THR A 14 0.97 0.64 10.66
N ASN A 15 1.09 0.82 11.98
CA ASN A 15 1.30 2.14 12.58
C ASN A 15 2.73 2.62 12.36
N GLU A 16 3.71 1.73 12.45
CA GLU A 16 5.10 2.03 12.16
C GLU A 16 5.30 2.49 10.72
N ILE A 17 4.56 1.89 9.77
CA ILE A 17 4.56 2.32 8.36
C ILE A 17 3.94 3.71 8.21
N VAL A 18 2.81 3.97 8.87
CA VAL A 18 2.16 5.29 8.84
C VAL A 18 3.06 6.37 9.45
N ASP A 19 3.63 6.11 10.63
CA ASP A 19 4.59 6.99 11.31
C ASP A 19 5.83 7.27 10.44
N LEU A 20 6.32 6.24 9.72
CA LEU A 20 7.43 6.38 8.79
C LEU A 20 7.06 7.32 7.63
N LEU A 21 5.88 7.14 7.03
CA LEU A 21 5.39 7.98 5.95
C LEU A 21 5.24 9.44 6.40
N GLU A 22 4.76 9.69 7.62
CA GLU A 22 4.66 11.05 8.18
C GLU A 22 6.04 11.69 8.42
N ARG A 23 7.02 10.92 8.91
CA ARG A 23 8.35 11.42 9.30
C ARG A 23 9.30 11.58 8.12
N ALA A 24 9.04 10.90 7.00
CA ALA A 24 9.88 10.88 5.80
C ALA A 24 9.15 11.47 4.58
N PRO A 25 8.91 12.80 4.53
CA PRO A 25 8.12 13.43 3.47
C PRO A 25 8.78 13.38 2.08
N GLN A 26 10.09 13.07 1.99
CA GLN A 26 10.81 12.92 0.72
C GLN A 26 10.93 11.47 0.26
N LEU A 27 10.22 10.53 0.91
CA LEU A 27 10.24 9.13 0.53
C LEU A 27 9.66 8.96 -0.88
N ILE A 28 10.41 8.28 -1.75
CA ILE A 28 10.07 8.03 -3.15
C ILE A 28 9.80 6.53 -3.36
N ASP A 29 10.61 5.69 -2.73
CA ASP A 29 10.51 4.24 -2.84
C ASP A 29 10.48 3.61 -1.44
N CYS A 30 9.60 2.65 -1.25
CA CYS A 30 9.53 1.93 -0.01
C CYS A 30 9.14 0.46 -0.16
N SER A 31 9.70 -0.38 0.71
CA SER A 31 9.48 -1.82 0.70
C SER A 31 9.38 -2.39 2.11
N PHE A 32 8.23 -2.96 2.46
CA PHE A 32 7.98 -3.41 3.83
C PHE A 32 7.39 -4.82 3.89
N SER A 33 7.89 -5.62 4.83
CA SER A 33 7.24 -6.87 5.23
C SER A 33 6.38 -6.62 6.46
N ILE A 34 5.08 -6.86 6.36
CA ILE A 34 4.13 -6.56 7.42
C ILE A 34 3.86 -7.82 8.23
N THR A 35 4.05 -7.69 9.53
CA THR A 35 3.71 -8.74 10.50
C THR A 35 2.72 -8.17 11.49
N ASP A 36 1.66 -8.91 11.78
CA ASP A 36 0.78 -8.58 12.90
C ASP A 36 1.55 -8.79 14.22
N GLY A 37 2.25 -7.74 14.66
CA GLY A 37 2.70 -7.64 16.03
C GLY A 37 1.44 -7.53 16.86
N GLY A 38 1.05 -8.59 17.57
CA GLY A 38 -0.21 -8.73 18.34
C GLY A 38 -0.44 -7.71 19.47
N ARG A 39 0.15 -6.51 19.37
CA ARG A 39 -0.25 -5.29 20.05
C ARG A 39 -1.61 -4.89 19.49
N ARG A 40 -2.61 -5.01 20.36
CA ARG A 40 -3.99 -4.58 20.16
C ARG A 40 -4.07 -3.39 19.20
N VAL A 41 -4.74 -3.61 18.08
CA VAL A 41 -5.20 -2.59 17.14
C VAL A 41 -6.12 -1.66 17.93
N VAL A 42 -5.55 -0.64 18.55
CA VAL A 42 -6.32 0.56 18.86
C VAL A 42 -6.69 1.14 17.50
N PRO A 43 -7.96 1.46 17.22
CA PRO A 43 -8.32 2.17 16.02
C PRO A 43 -7.69 3.56 16.08
N LEU A 44 -6.49 3.69 15.54
CA LEU A 44 -5.87 4.97 15.21
C LEU A 44 -6.43 5.32 13.83
N PHE A 45 -7.50 6.06 13.58
CA PHE A 45 -8.40 6.89 14.37
C PHE A 45 -9.65 6.99 13.47
N PRO A 46 -10.88 6.74 13.95
CA PRO A 46 -12.08 6.86 13.11
C PRO A 46 -12.26 8.27 12.50
N ASP A 47 -11.61 9.28 13.10
CA ASP A 47 -11.76 10.70 12.79
C ASP A 47 -10.50 11.36 12.18
N HIS A 48 -9.43 10.62 11.83
CA HIS A 48 -8.25 11.22 11.20
C HIS A 48 -8.21 11.03 9.70
N GLN A 49 -7.86 12.12 9.01
CA GLN A 49 -7.65 12.10 7.57
C GLN A 49 -6.51 11.14 7.23
N PRO A 50 -6.64 10.33 6.17
CA PRO A 50 -5.56 9.46 5.71
C PRO A 50 -4.25 10.23 5.52
N VAL A 51 -3.15 9.64 5.96
CA VAL A 51 -1.81 10.22 5.78
C VAL A 51 -1.52 10.32 4.29
N THR A 52 -1.35 11.54 3.81
CA THR A 52 -1.12 11.81 2.39
C THR A 52 0.37 11.92 2.11
N HIS A 53 0.89 11.05 1.25
CA HIS A 53 2.30 11.05 0.84
C HIS A 53 2.45 11.25 -0.67
N PRO A 54 2.66 12.49 -1.14
CA PRO A 54 2.61 12.81 -2.57
C PRO A 54 3.90 12.49 -3.34
N GLN A 55 5.01 12.24 -2.65
CA GLN A 55 6.31 11.99 -3.30
C GLN A 55 6.57 10.49 -3.52
N LEU A 56 5.82 9.62 -2.83
CA LEU A 56 5.99 8.19 -2.94
C LEU A 56 5.53 7.70 -4.31
N LYS A 57 6.45 7.12 -5.08
CA LYS A 57 6.22 6.59 -6.43
C LYS A 57 6.13 5.08 -6.45
N SER A 58 6.85 4.41 -5.56
CA SER A 58 6.99 2.96 -5.53
C SER A 58 6.72 2.43 -4.13
N LEU A 59 5.78 1.50 -4.03
CA LEU A 59 5.40 0.81 -2.80
C LEU A 59 5.46 -0.69 -3.03
N THR A 60 6.26 -1.38 -2.22
CA THR A 60 6.30 -2.83 -2.14
C THR A 60 5.82 -3.27 -0.75
N VAL A 61 4.85 -4.17 -0.70
CA VAL A 61 4.32 -4.71 0.55
C VAL A 61 4.31 -6.23 0.51
N ASP A 62 4.98 -6.87 1.47
CA ASP A 62 4.88 -8.31 1.77
C ASP A 62 3.84 -8.54 2.88
N LEU A 63 2.70 -9.09 2.50
CA LEU A 63 1.55 -9.45 3.32
C LEU A 63 1.67 -10.89 3.80
N ARG A 64 2.15 -11.05 5.04
CA ARG A 64 2.21 -12.38 5.68
C ARG A 64 0.92 -12.74 6.43
N ARG A 65 0.02 -11.78 6.62
CA ARG A 65 -1.29 -11.91 7.31
C ARG A 65 -2.28 -10.90 6.73
N GLU A 66 -3.57 -11.10 7.01
CA GLU A 66 -4.63 -10.21 6.54
C GLU A 66 -4.39 -8.77 6.99
N LEU A 67 -4.37 -7.85 6.02
CA LEU A 67 -4.28 -6.42 6.26
C LEU A 67 -5.52 -5.70 5.77
N THR A 68 -6.40 -5.41 6.71
CA THR A 68 -7.61 -4.62 6.41
C THR A 68 -7.37 -3.11 6.53
N ASN A 69 -6.35 -2.66 7.27
CA ASN A 69 -6.32 -1.26 7.74
C ASN A 69 -5.27 -0.34 7.08
N LEU A 70 -4.13 -0.85 6.60
CA LEU A 70 -3.07 0.01 6.05
C LEU A 70 -3.56 0.86 4.88
N PHE A 71 -4.16 0.22 3.88
CA PHE A 71 -4.63 0.91 2.67
C PHE A 71 -5.82 1.84 2.94
N GLY A 72 -6.50 1.71 4.08
CA GLY A 72 -7.52 2.66 4.52
C GLY A 72 -6.95 3.97 5.07
N ASN A 73 -5.75 3.91 5.66
CA ASN A 73 -5.15 5.00 6.43
C ASN A 73 -4.16 5.88 5.66
N ILE A 74 -3.90 5.55 4.39
CA ILE A 74 -2.92 6.29 3.57
C ILE A 74 -3.54 6.80 2.27
N SER A 75 -2.99 7.88 1.71
CA SER A 75 -3.26 8.38 0.37
C SER A 75 -1.93 8.65 -0.33
N LEU A 76 -1.74 8.09 -1.52
CA LEU A 76 -0.46 8.07 -2.22
C LEU A 76 -0.61 8.67 -3.62
N PRO A 77 -0.91 9.97 -3.77
CA PRO A 77 -1.25 10.55 -5.07
C PRO A 77 -0.11 10.54 -6.09
N GLY A 78 1.14 10.33 -5.66
CA GLY A 78 2.30 10.18 -6.53
C GLY A 78 2.59 8.74 -6.96
N LEU A 79 1.82 7.75 -6.51
CA LEU A 79 2.15 6.34 -6.68
C LEU A 79 2.01 5.91 -8.15
N THR A 80 3.10 5.42 -8.73
CA THR A 80 3.15 4.90 -10.11
C THR A 80 3.38 3.39 -10.15
N LYS A 81 3.94 2.81 -9.08
CA LYS A 81 4.26 1.38 -9.00
C LYS A 81 3.80 0.79 -7.67
N LEU A 82 3.07 -0.31 -7.75
CA LEU A 82 2.62 -1.10 -6.60
C LEU A 82 3.03 -2.56 -6.77
N THR A 83 3.81 -3.08 -5.82
CA THR A 83 4.11 -4.50 -5.71
C THR A 83 3.49 -5.06 -4.43
N LEU A 84 2.69 -6.10 -4.57
CA LEU A 84 2.10 -6.83 -3.44
C LEU A 84 2.56 -8.28 -3.50
N ILE A 85 3.19 -8.72 -2.44
CA ILE A 85 3.57 -10.11 -2.22
C ILE A 85 2.65 -10.59 -1.12
N SER A 86 1.87 -11.65 -1.35
CA SER A 86 0.89 -12.09 -0.36
C SER A 86 0.74 -13.60 -0.32
N GLN A 87 0.95 -14.16 0.87
CA GLN A 87 0.62 -15.56 1.18
C GLN A 87 -0.83 -15.75 1.64
N VAL A 88 -1.57 -14.65 1.74
CA VAL A 88 -2.99 -14.60 2.13
C VAL A 88 -3.81 -13.90 1.05
N ASP A 89 -5.12 -13.83 1.25
CA ASP A 89 -6.01 -13.09 0.37
C ASP A 89 -5.61 -11.62 0.26
N VAL A 90 -5.48 -11.14 -0.97
CA VAL A 90 -5.17 -9.75 -1.26
C VAL A 90 -6.41 -8.90 -0.96
N PRO A 91 -6.31 -7.79 -0.18
CA PRO A 91 -7.45 -6.95 0.15
C PRO A 91 -7.83 -6.04 -1.03
N VAL A 92 -8.39 -6.63 -2.09
CA VAL A 92 -8.69 -5.97 -3.37
C VAL A 92 -9.56 -4.73 -3.20
N ASP A 93 -10.61 -4.81 -2.37
CA ASP A 93 -11.50 -3.67 -2.11
C ASP A 93 -10.76 -2.50 -1.42
N ALA A 94 -9.83 -2.81 -0.52
CA ALA A 94 -9.02 -1.80 0.17
C ALA A 94 -8.03 -1.13 -0.81
N LEU A 95 -7.46 -1.90 -1.74
CA LEU A 95 -6.62 -1.37 -2.81
C LEU A 95 -7.41 -0.47 -3.74
N ILE A 96 -8.58 -0.89 -4.21
CA ILE A 96 -9.45 -0.06 -5.05
C ILE A 96 -9.79 1.24 -4.33
N SER A 97 -10.11 1.17 -3.04
CA SER A 97 -10.38 2.34 -2.21
C SER A 97 -9.17 3.28 -2.10
N LEU A 98 -7.95 2.74 -1.95
CA LEU A 98 -6.71 3.51 -1.98
C LEU A 98 -6.51 4.20 -3.33
N LEU A 99 -6.70 3.50 -4.44
CA LEU A 99 -6.52 4.05 -5.79
C LEU A 99 -7.52 5.16 -6.07
N ALA A 100 -8.81 4.92 -5.76
CA ALA A 100 -9.86 5.91 -5.92
C ALA A 100 -9.59 7.17 -5.09
N ARG A 101 -9.21 7.00 -3.81
CA ARG A 101 -8.91 8.12 -2.91
C ARG A 101 -7.65 8.88 -3.28
N SER A 102 -6.63 8.18 -3.76
CA SER A 102 -5.33 8.80 -4.08
C SER A 102 -5.34 9.45 -5.46
N CYS A 103 -6.24 9.05 -6.35
CA CYS A 103 -6.24 9.49 -7.76
C CYS A 103 -4.84 9.37 -8.39
N CYS A 104 -4.10 8.33 -8.00
CA CYS A 104 -2.70 8.18 -8.33
C CYS A 104 -2.52 7.75 -9.80
N PRO A 105 -1.45 8.19 -10.48
CA PRO A 105 -1.14 7.79 -11.84
C PRO A 105 -0.47 6.41 -11.87
N LEU A 106 -1.18 5.39 -11.38
CA LEU A 106 -0.62 4.06 -11.27
C LEU A 106 -0.41 3.43 -12.65
N GLU A 107 0.84 3.11 -12.96
CA GLU A 107 1.28 2.58 -14.26
C GLU A 107 1.61 1.09 -14.20
N GLU A 108 2.09 0.60 -13.05
CA GLU A 108 2.57 -0.76 -12.86
C GLU A 108 1.98 -1.38 -11.59
N ILE A 109 1.37 -2.56 -11.74
CA ILE A 109 0.92 -3.43 -10.64
C ILE A 109 1.60 -4.79 -10.79
N ASN A 110 2.22 -5.26 -9.70
CA ASN A 110 2.82 -6.59 -9.60
C ASN A 110 2.23 -7.34 -8.39
N LEU A 111 1.55 -8.44 -8.62
CA LEU A 111 0.77 -9.18 -7.61
C LEU A 111 1.30 -10.60 -7.50
N GLN A 112 2.22 -10.82 -6.57
CA GLN A 112 2.75 -12.14 -6.25
C GLN A 112 1.85 -12.80 -5.19
N SER A 113 0.71 -13.33 -5.62
CA SER A 113 -0.24 -14.01 -4.73
C SER A 113 -0.99 -15.12 -5.45
N ASP A 114 -1.08 -16.29 -4.80
CA ASP A 114 -1.83 -17.44 -5.31
C ASP A 114 -3.36 -17.27 -5.12
N CYS A 115 -3.80 -16.29 -4.33
CA CYS A 115 -5.20 -16.10 -3.95
C CYS A 115 -5.97 -15.14 -4.86
N ILE A 116 -5.31 -14.49 -5.83
CA ILE A 116 -5.97 -13.48 -6.65
C ILE A 116 -6.75 -14.10 -7.80
N THR A 117 -8.03 -13.72 -7.93
CA THR A 117 -8.87 -14.22 -9.02
C THR A 117 -8.80 -13.31 -10.25
N GLY A 118 -9.15 -13.86 -11.42
CA GLY A 118 -9.25 -13.04 -12.64
C GLY A 118 -10.28 -11.89 -12.54
N LYS A 119 -11.30 -12.03 -11.68
CA LYS A 119 -12.27 -10.94 -11.45
C LYS A 119 -11.64 -9.79 -10.69
N ASP A 120 -10.81 -10.10 -9.70
CA ASP A 120 -10.08 -9.11 -8.90
C ASP A 120 -9.11 -8.32 -9.76
N LEU A 121 -8.39 -9.00 -10.66
CA LEU A 121 -7.49 -8.35 -11.63
C LEU A 121 -8.25 -7.36 -12.52
N VAL A 122 -9.43 -7.74 -13.02
CA VAL A 122 -10.27 -6.86 -13.84
C VAL A 122 -10.77 -5.66 -13.02
N GLN A 123 -11.12 -5.84 -11.76
CA GLN A 123 -11.55 -4.74 -10.89
C GLN A 123 -10.40 -3.77 -10.60
N LEU A 124 -9.21 -4.27 -10.28
CA LEU A 124 -8.01 -3.46 -10.08
C LEU A 124 -7.63 -2.67 -11.34
N ALA A 125 -7.63 -3.32 -12.51
CA ALA A 125 -7.34 -2.67 -13.77
C ALA A 125 -8.35 -1.56 -14.11
N ARG A 126 -9.63 -1.74 -13.77
CA ARG A 126 -10.66 -0.70 -13.94
C ARG A 126 -10.46 0.48 -13.00
N ALA A 127 -9.95 0.24 -11.79
CA ALA A 127 -9.65 1.29 -10.82
C ALA A 127 -8.40 2.12 -11.17
N ALA A 128 -7.50 1.57 -12.00
CA ALA A 128 -6.27 2.21 -12.46
C ALA A 128 -6.29 2.40 -13.99
N PRO A 129 -6.94 3.44 -14.52
CA PRO A 129 -7.08 3.63 -15.97
C PRO A 129 -5.77 3.90 -16.72
N LEU A 130 -4.70 4.29 -16.00
CA LEU A 130 -3.36 4.52 -16.54
C LEU A 130 -2.45 3.28 -16.46
N LEU A 131 -2.98 2.14 -16.02
CA LEU A 131 -2.22 0.91 -15.87
C LEU A 131 -1.72 0.42 -17.24
N THR A 132 -0.40 0.34 -17.39
CA THR A 132 0.25 -0.16 -18.61
C THR A 132 0.88 -1.52 -18.42
N LYS A 133 1.18 -1.91 -17.17
CA LYS A 133 1.79 -3.19 -16.83
C LYS A 133 1.06 -3.84 -15.67
N LEU A 134 0.62 -5.07 -15.89
CA LEU A 134 0.06 -5.95 -14.87
C LEU A 134 0.89 -7.23 -14.88
N SER A 135 1.43 -7.62 -13.73
CA SER A 135 2.20 -8.85 -13.54
C SER A 135 1.62 -9.64 -12.37
N ILE A 136 1.61 -10.95 -12.51
CA ILE A 136 1.15 -11.93 -11.52
C ILE A 136 2.24 -12.97 -11.30
#